data_AF-A0A3S2USY0-F1
#
_entry.id   AF-A0A3S2USY0-F1
#
_cell.length_a   1.000
_cell.length_b   1.000
_cell.length_c   1.000
_cell.angle_alpha   90.00
_cell.angle_beta   90.00
_cell.angle_gamma   90.00
#
_symmetry.space_group_name_H-M   'P 1'
#
loop_
_entity.id
_entity.type
_entity.pdbx_description
1 polymer ?
#
loop_
_entity_poly.entity_id
_entity_poly.type
_entity_poly.pdbx_seq_one_letter_code
_entity_poly.pdbx_strand_id
1 'polypeptide(L)'
;MIKFLVYDAEYSRDVAGHALYQQAERYEPTHGLKLPTKDPLVSPRWPFRTVAAIAWLEIEVADDGQIFLGQLGAVCGPELTEAQMLQRFFKTVDQLPAHAMLVGWGTGSSDDIQIRLAATRCGVRLPQRMIVPLQPGKRYAAGQLDLMVHVGGDGARVHLAEYCAALRIPAKVVAAPTAVSGLIASGNWSLVQAVCEGDVLSTAAVLLYQLPCHFDGARSLGALLSLARLGAARMDRPYAGAFAAWQAELVRRESGRVVEALAALHG
;
A
#
# COMPACT_ATOMS: atom_id res chain seq x y z
N MET A 1 22.08 3.08 8.94
CA MET A 1 21.33 2.69 7.74
C MET A 1 19.92 2.29 8.18
N ILE A 2 18.89 2.71 7.45
CA ILE A 2 17.48 2.43 7.76
C ILE A 2 16.83 1.81 6.54
N LYS A 3 16.01 0.77 6.76
CA LYS A 3 15.33 0.06 5.67
C LYS A 3 13.82 0.07 5.85
N PHE A 4 13.11 0.26 4.76
CA PHE A 4 11.66 0.26 4.67
C PHE A 4 11.22 -0.79 3.64
N LEU A 5 10.14 -1.51 3.93
CA LEU A 5 9.41 -2.30 2.95
C LEU A 5 8.01 -1.69 2.82
N VAL A 6 7.80 -0.93 1.76
CA VAL A 6 6.49 -0.38 1.43
C VAL A 6 5.65 -1.48 0.82
N TYR A 7 4.42 -1.69 1.27
CA TYR A 7 3.56 -2.74 0.74
C TYR A 7 2.09 -2.33 0.71
N ASP A 8 1.33 -3.02 -0.14
CA ASP A 8 -0.11 -2.93 -0.28
C ASP A 8 -0.68 -4.31 -0.63
N ALA A 9 -1.97 -4.52 -0.39
CA ALA A 9 -2.64 -5.75 -0.75
C ALA A 9 -4.07 -5.49 -1.25
N GLU A 10 -4.49 -6.30 -2.22
CA GLU A 10 -5.84 -6.26 -2.77
C GLU A 10 -6.59 -7.54 -2.45
N TYR A 11 -7.92 -7.45 -2.37
CA TYR A 11 -8.75 -8.53 -1.83
C TYR A 11 -9.96 -8.86 -2.68
N SER A 12 -10.25 -10.15 -2.75
CA SER A 12 -11.55 -10.67 -3.18
C SER A 12 -12.51 -10.79 -1.99
N ARG A 13 -13.80 -10.99 -2.27
CA ARG A 13 -14.83 -11.19 -1.24
C ARG A 13 -15.12 -12.67 -1.08
N ASP A 14 -15.09 -13.15 0.16
CA ASP A 14 -15.56 -14.47 0.53
C ASP A 14 -17.08 -14.45 0.74
N VAL A 15 -17.79 -14.63 -0.37
CA VAL A 15 -19.27 -14.64 -0.38
C VAL A 15 -19.82 -15.83 0.43
N ALA A 16 -19.14 -16.98 0.38
CA ALA A 16 -19.57 -18.16 1.11
C ALA A 16 -19.42 -17.98 2.63
N GLY A 17 -18.28 -17.46 3.08
CA GLY A 17 -18.05 -17.13 4.48
C GLY A 17 -19.02 -16.05 5.00
N HIS A 18 -19.33 -15.04 4.18
CA HIS A 18 -20.31 -14.01 4.55
C HIS A 18 -21.73 -14.60 4.68
N ALA A 19 -22.12 -15.54 3.82
CA ALA A 19 -23.40 -16.23 3.91
C ALA A 19 -23.54 -17.04 5.21
N LEU A 20 -22.45 -17.66 5.70
CA LEU A 20 -22.44 -18.34 7.00
C LEU A 20 -22.69 -17.37 8.15
N TYR A 21 -22.13 -16.16 8.09
CA TYR A 21 -22.41 -15.11 9.06
C TYR A 21 -23.87 -14.64 9.00
N GLN A 22 -24.41 -14.42 7.80
CA GLN A 22 -25.82 -14.09 7.62
C GLN A 22 -26.74 -15.18 8.22
N GLN A 23 -26.40 -16.46 8.01
CA GLN A 23 -27.14 -17.57 8.59
C GLN A 23 -27.05 -17.59 10.13
N ALA A 24 -25.88 -17.35 10.70
CA ALA A 24 -25.68 -17.29 12.15
C ALA A 24 -26.52 -16.18 12.80
N GLU A 25 -26.64 -15.04 12.12
CA GLU A 25 -27.49 -13.90 12.52
C GLU A 25 -28.96 -14.08 12.14
N ARG A 26 -29.34 -15.23 11.55
CA ARG A 26 -30.70 -15.53 11.06
C ARG A 26 -31.25 -14.44 10.14
N TYR A 27 -30.38 -13.88 9.31
CA TYR A 27 -30.73 -12.82 8.39
C TYR A 27 -31.55 -13.37 7.22
N GLU A 28 -32.77 -12.87 7.08
CA GLU A 28 -33.64 -13.15 5.94
C GLU A 28 -33.87 -11.87 5.14
N PRO A 29 -33.29 -11.74 3.93
CA PRO A 29 -33.44 -10.55 3.09
C PRO A 29 -34.90 -10.21 2.74
N THR A 30 -35.77 -11.22 2.78
CA THR A 30 -37.18 -11.14 2.40
C THR A 30 -38.10 -10.63 3.51
N HIS A 31 -37.63 -10.50 4.75
CA HIS A 31 -38.44 -10.01 5.88
C HIS A 31 -38.73 -8.50 5.88
N GLY A 32 -38.49 -7.80 4.76
CA GLY A 32 -38.91 -6.41 4.55
C GLY A 32 -38.07 -5.34 5.27
N LEU A 33 -37.11 -5.73 6.10
CA LEU A 33 -36.15 -4.83 6.75
C LEU A 33 -35.11 -4.33 5.74
N LYS A 34 -35.23 -3.07 5.31
CA LYS A 34 -34.19 -2.39 4.53
C LYS A 34 -33.04 -1.98 5.44
N LEU A 35 -32.00 -2.80 5.48
CA LEU A 35 -30.77 -2.46 6.19
C LEU A 35 -29.95 -1.40 5.44
N PRO A 36 -29.18 -0.56 6.15
CA PRO A 36 -28.24 0.37 5.52
C PRO A 36 -27.21 -0.36 4.63
N THR A 37 -26.73 0.32 3.58
CA THR A 37 -25.73 -0.27 2.65
C THR A 37 -24.39 -0.61 3.30
N LYS A 38 -24.08 -0.04 4.48
CA LYS A 38 -22.88 -0.32 5.27
C LYS A 38 -23.11 -1.34 6.39
N ASP A 39 -24.33 -1.85 6.51
CA ASP A 39 -24.65 -2.89 7.49
C ASP A 39 -23.82 -4.16 7.19
N PRO A 40 -23.20 -4.80 8.19
CA PRO A 40 -22.38 -6.00 7.98
C PRO A 40 -23.16 -7.18 7.39
N LEU A 41 -24.49 -7.23 7.53
CA LEU A 41 -25.34 -8.24 6.90
C LEU A 41 -25.51 -8.01 5.40
N VAL A 42 -25.35 -6.77 4.93
CA VAL A 42 -25.49 -6.39 3.52
C VAL A 42 -24.12 -6.26 2.84
N SER A 43 -23.13 -5.72 3.56
CA SER A 43 -21.80 -5.40 3.04
C SER A 43 -20.73 -6.13 3.85
N PRO A 44 -20.10 -7.18 3.28
CA PRO A 44 -19.08 -7.95 3.97
C PRO A 44 -17.92 -7.06 4.44
N ARG A 45 -17.57 -7.19 5.73
CA ARG A 45 -16.41 -6.52 6.33
C ARG A 45 -15.13 -7.31 6.09
N TRP A 46 -14.01 -6.78 6.58
CA TRP A 46 -12.67 -7.35 6.44
C TRP A 46 -12.51 -8.84 6.82
N PRO A 47 -13.32 -9.46 7.72
CA PRO A 47 -13.18 -10.90 7.97
C PRO A 47 -13.52 -11.77 6.75
N PHE A 48 -14.33 -11.26 5.84
CA PHE A 48 -14.79 -11.97 4.63
C PHE A 48 -14.00 -11.52 3.39
N ARG A 49 -12.74 -11.17 3.58
CA ARG A 49 -11.83 -10.78 2.49
C ARG A 49 -10.72 -11.81 2.36
N THR A 50 -10.34 -12.08 1.12
CA THR A 50 -9.29 -13.05 0.79
C THR A 50 -8.26 -12.34 -0.05
N VAL A 51 -6.99 -12.47 0.31
CA VAL A 51 -5.88 -11.82 -0.39
C VAL A 51 -5.88 -12.30 -1.83
N ALA A 52 -5.92 -11.35 -2.75
CA ALA A 52 -5.95 -11.54 -4.20
C ALA A 52 -4.64 -11.07 -4.86
N ALA A 53 -3.99 -10.06 -4.28
CA ALA A 53 -2.65 -9.63 -4.66
C ALA A 53 -1.92 -9.00 -3.47
N ILE A 54 -0.59 -9.04 -3.49
CA ILE A 54 0.29 -8.28 -2.60
C ILE A 54 1.43 -7.72 -3.45
N ALA A 55 1.72 -6.44 -3.31
CA ALA A 55 2.89 -5.80 -3.91
C ALA A 55 3.77 -5.18 -2.83
N TRP A 56 5.06 -5.02 -3.12
CA TRP A 56 6.00 -4.38 -2.20
C TRP A 56 7.21 -3.75 -2.89
N LEU A 57 7.82 -2.78 -2.23
CA LEU A 57 9.05 -2.11 -2.66
C LEU A 57 9.97 -1.87 -1.46
N GLU A 58 11.22 -2.29 -1.59
CA GLU A 58 12.27 -1.99 -0.62
C GLU A 58 12.84 -0.59 -0.83
N ILE A 59 13.06 0.14 0.25
CA ILE A 59 13.72 1.45 0.26
C ILE A 59 14.77 1.44 1.37
N GLU A 60 15.99 1.86 1.04
CA GLU A 60 17.10 1.94 1.98
C GLU A 60 17.61 3.38 2.06
N VAL A 61 17.86 3.86 3.28
CA VAL A 61 18.47 5.16 3.56
C VAL A 61 19.85 4.90 4.17
N ALA A 62 20.89 5.26 3.43
CA ALA A 62 22.27 5.18 3.87
C ALA A 62 22.60 6.27 4.89
N ASP A 63 23.73 6.10 5.59
CA ASP A 63 24.16 7.02 6.66
C ASP A 63 24.50 8.43 6.14
N ASP A 64 24.79 8.56 4.85
CA ASP A 64 25.05 9.83 4.17
C ASP A 64 23.77 10.51 3.60
N GLY A 65 22.59 9.93 3.88
CA GLY A 65 21.31 10.43 3.42
C GLY A 65 20.96 10.05 1.97
N GLN A 66 21.78 9.24 1.28
CA GLN A 66 21.39 8.67 -0.01
C GLN A 66 20.28 7.64 0.18
N ILE A 67 19.34 7.63 -0.78
CA ILE A 67 18.18 6.76 -0.74
C ILE A 67 18.21 5.83 -1.96
N PHE A 68 18.16 4.52 -1.72
CA PHE A 68 18.20 3.48 -2.73
C PHE A 68 16.85 2.76 -2.80
N LEU A 69 16.39 2.49 -4.02
CA LEU A 69 15.16 1.73 -4.27
C LEU A 69 15.54 0.32 -4.70
N GLY A 70 14.91 -0.68 -4.07
CA GLY A 70 15.00 -2.07 -4.48
C GLY A 70 14.07 -2.39 -5.66
N GLN A 71 13.82 -3.68 -5.86
CA GLN A 71 12.90 -4.15 -6.88
C GLN A 71 11.43 -4.06 -6.41
N LEU A 72 10.54 -3.67 -7.32
CA LEU A 72 9.10 -3.77 -7.12
C LEU A 72 8.68 -5.24 -7.29
N GLY A 73 8.35 -5.88 -6.18
CA GLY A 73 7.83 -7.24 -6.13
C GLY A 73 6.30 -7.24 -6.13
N ALA A 74 5.70 -8.25 -6.75
CA ALA A 74 4.26 -8.50 -6.66
C ALA A 74 3.96 -9.98 -6.79
N VAL A 75 2.93 -10.42 -6.07
CA VAL A 75 2.30 -11.73 -6.21
C VAL A 75 0.80 -11.50 -6.38
N CYS A 76 0.19 -12.27 -7.27
CA CYS A 76 -1.22 -12.11 -7.63
C CYS A 76 -1.81 -13.49 -7.93
N GLY A 77 -3.13 -13.60 -7.78
CA GLY A 77 -3.88 -14.69 -8.41
C GLY A 77 -3.90 -14.55 -9.95
N PRO A 78 -4.45 -15.56 -10.64
CA PRO A 78 -5.04 -16.77 -10.10
C PRO A 78 -4.03 -17.90 -9.92
N GLU A 79 -2.78 -17.74 -10.38
CA GLU A 79 -1.79 -18.84 -10.36
C GLU A 79 -1.30 -19.18 -8.95
N LEU A 80 -1.49 -18.26 -8.00
CA LEU A 80 -1.10 -18.43 -6.60
C LEU A 80 -2.32 -18.49 -5.70
N THR A 81 -2.30 -19.47 -4.80
CA THR A 81 -3.23 -19.51 -3.66
C THR A 81 -2.92 -18.39 -2.65
N GLU A 82 -3.89 -18.04 -1.81
CA GLU A 82 -3.70 -17.09 -0.70
C GLU A 82 -2.49 -17.49 0.16
N ALA A 83 -2.36 -18.77 0.51
CA ALA A 83 -1.23 -19.29 1.28
C ALA A 83 0.13 -19.08 0.58
N GLN A 84 0.22 -19.33 -0.72
CA GLN A 84 1.45 -19.15 -1.49
C GLN A 84 1.84 -17.67 -1.63
N MET A 85 0.86 -16.78 -1.81
CA MET A 85 1.09 -15.33 -1.84
C MET A 85 1.64 -14.85 -0.50
N LEU A 86 1.02 -15.25 0.61
CA LEU A 86 1.49 -14.93 1.96
C LEU A 86 2.91 -15.46 2.21
N GLN A 87 3.19 -16.72 1.88
CA GLN A 87 4.52 -17.31 2.06
C GLN A 87 5.62 -16.55 1.28
N ARG A 88 5.33 -16.13 0.05
CA ARG A 88 6.28 -15.33 -0.75
C ARG A 88 6.53 -13.96 -0.15
N PHE A 89 5.46 -13.26 0.25
CA PHE A 89 5.59 -11.96 0.90
C PHE A 89 6.33 -12.07 2.25
N PHE A 90 5.96 -13.05 3.10
CA PHE A 90 6.57 -13.28 4.40
C PHE A 90 8.05 -13.66 4.30
N LYS A 91 8.44 -14.41 3.26
CA LYS A 91 9.85 -14.69 2.97
C LYS A 91 10.63 -13.38 2.73
N THR A 92 10.07 -12.43 1.99
CA THR A 92 10.68 -11.10 1.81
C THR A 92 10.79 -10.37 3.14
N VAL A 93 9.72 -10.38 3.96
CA VAL A 93 9.72 -9.72 5.28
C VAL A 93 10.78 -10.30 6.23
N ASP A 94 10.94 -11.63 6.25
CA ASP A 94 11.91 -12.32 7.10
C ASP A 94 13.37 -12.07 6.68
N GLN A 95 13.61 -11.66 5.43
CA GLN A 95 14.94 -11.28 4.93
C GLN A 95 15.34 -9.86 5.33
N LEU A 96 14.41 -9.06 5.87
CA LEU A 96 14.70 -7.69 6.28
C LEU A 96 15.51 -7.65 7.58
N PRO A 97 16.44 -6.68 7.72
CA PRO A 97 17.20 -6.51 8.95
C PRO A 97 16.30 -6.15 10.14
N ALA A 98 16.78 -6.42 11.36
CA ALA A 98 16.06 -6.27 12.63
C ALA A 98 15.37 -4.89 12.83
N HIS A 99 15.91 -3.84 12.25
CA HIS A 99 15.42 -2.46 12.37
C HIS A 99 14.55 -1.99 11.19
N ALA A 100 14.25 -2.86 10.22
CA ALA A 100 13.44 -2.47 9.07
C ALA A 100 11.97 -2.18 9.46
N MET A 101 11.35 -1.24 8.77
CA MET A 101 9.94 -0.89 8.97
C MET A 101 9.08 -1.38 7.80
N LEU A 102 7.97 -2.03 8.11
CA LEU A 102 6.90 -2.30 7.16
C LEU A 102 6.03 -1.05 7.05
N VAL A 103 5.90 -0.51 5.84
CA VAL A 103 5.25 0.77 5.59
C VAL A 103 4.05 0.55 4.70
N GLY A 104 2.92 1.16 5.05
CA GLY A 104 1.74 1.18 4.18
C GLY A 104 0.83 2.36 4.48
N TRP A 105 -0.31 2.43 3.79
CA TRP A 105 -1.29 3.49 3.97
C TRP A 105 -2.59 2.96 4.57
N GLY A 106 -2.87 3.27 5.83
CA GLY A 106 -4.08 2.82 6.53
C GLY A 106 -4.06 1.36 6.98
N THR A 107 -2.91 0.69 6.87
CA THR A 107 -2.76 -0.77 7.06
C THR A 107 -3.21 -1.23 8.44
N GLY A 108 -3.05 -0.40 9.48
CA GLY A 108 -3.47 -0.73 10.84
C GLY A 108 -4.98 -0.98 10.96
N SER A 109 -5.77 -0.46 10.01
CA SER A 109 -7.22 -0.64 9.91
C SER A 109 -7.68 -1.46 8.70
N SER A 110 -6.78 -1.85 7.81
CA SER A 110 -7.05 -2.64 6.60
C SER A 110 -6.13 -3.84 6.48
N ASP A 111 -4.91 -3.66 5.98
CA ASP A 111 -4.14 -4.77 5.40
C ASP A 111 -3.52 -5.66 6.45
N ASP A 112 -3.02 -5.06 7.53
CA ASP A 112 -2.40 -5.79 8.62
C ASP A 112 -3.38 -6.78 9.27
N ILE A 113 -4.62 -6.36 9.51
CA ILE A 113 -5.64 -7.22 10.12
C ILE A 113 -6.05 -8.35 9.17
N GLN A 114 -6.16 -8.06 7.88
CA GLN A 114 -6.58 -9.04 6.87
C GLN A 114 -5.48 -10.06 6.58
N ILE A 115 -4.23 -9.63 6.42
CA ILE A 115 -3.07 -10.50 6.21
C ILE A 115 -2.88 -11.44 7.41
N ARG A 116 -3.06 -10.95 8.65
CA ARG A 116 -3.02 -11.80 9.85
C ARG A 116 -4.14 -12.83 9.90
N LEU A 117 -5.36 -12.43 9.55
CA LEU A 117 -6.48 -13.36 9.45
C LEU A 117 -6.22 -14.41 8.36
N ALA A 118 -5.74 -13.98 7.19
CA ALA A 118 -5.38 -14.86 6.08
C ALA A 118 -4.30 -15.88 6.47
N ALA A 119 -3.24 -15.44 7.18
CA ALA A 119 -2.22 -16.31 7.72
C ALA A 119 -2.78 -17.35 8.69
N THR A 120 -3.72 -16.94 9.56
CA THR A 120 -4.42 -17.84 10.48
C THR A 120 -5.24 -18.88 9.73
N ARG A 121 -6.05 -18.47 8.73
CA ARG A 121 -6.86 -19.38 7.91
C ARG A 121 -6.01 -20.37 7.11
N CYS A 122 -4.88 -19.92 6.59
CA CYS A 122 -3.99 -20.72 5.76
C CYS A 122 -2.98 -21.56 6.57
N GLY A 123 -2.92 -21.42 7.90
CA GLY A 123 -1.89 -22.07 8.73
C GLY A 123 -0.46 -21.60 8.42
N VAL A 124 -0.29 -20.37 7.94
CA VAL A 124 1.02 -19.78 7.60
C VAL A 124 1.55 -18.99 8.81
N ARG A 125 2.81 -19.22 9.17
CA ARG A 125 3.47 -18.48 10.25
C ARG A 125 3.68 -17.01 9.86
N LEU A 126 3.30 -16.10 10.75
CA LEU A 126 3.57 -14.67 10.60
C LEU A 126 5.05 -14.35 10.83
N PRO A 127 5.65 -13.43 10.03
CA PRO A 127 6.94 -12.83 10.35
C PRO A 127 6.92 -12.13 11.69
N GLN A 128 8.05 -12.12 12.41
CA GLN A 128 8.13 -11.52 13.75
C GLN A 128 7.61 -10.08 13.81
N ARG A 129 7.83 -9.29 12.75
CA ARG A 129 7.39 -7.88 12.63
C ARG A 129 5.88 -7.69 12.52
N MET A 130 5.14 -8.73 12.12
CA MET A 130 3.69 -8.69 11.96
C MET A 130 2.95 -9.34 13.14
N ILE A 131 3.68 -9.92 14.09
CA ILE A 131 3.10 -10.49 15.31
C ILE A 131 2.68 -9.35 16.22
N VAL A 132 1.38 -9.24 16.47
CA VAL A 132 0.84 -8.35 17.51
C VAL A 132 1.05 -9.05 18.86
N PRO A 133 1.76 -8.43 19.82
CA PRO A 133 1.90 -9.00 21.14
C PRO A 133 0.53 -9.25 21.78
N LEU A 134 0.36 -10.37 22.47
CA LEU A 134 -0.81 -10.65 23.31
C LEU A 134 -0.74 -9.84 24.62
N GLN A 135 -0.50 -8.53 24.51
CA GLN A 135 -0.41 -7.59 25.62
C GLN A 135 -1.39 -6.44 25.38
N PRO A 136 -2.24 -6.10 26.38
CA PRO A 136 -3.14 -4.95 26.25
C PRO A 136 -2.38 -3.66 25.89
N GLY A 137 -2.96 -2.86 24.99
CA GLY A 137 -2.42 -1.54 24.61
C GLY A 137 -1.29 -1.56 23.57
N LYS A 138 -0.67 -2.70 23.26
CA LYS A 138 0.36 -2.80 22.21
C LYS A 138 -0.25 -3.27 20.89
N ARG A 139 -0.81 -2.32 20.13
CA ARG A 139 -1.41 -2.60 18.81
C ARG A 139 -0.41 -2.67 17.66
N TYR A 140 0.73 -1.99 17.78
CA TYR A 140 1.77 -1.96 16.75
C TYR A 140 3.04 -2.60 17.31
N ALA A 141 3.54 -3.61 16.60
CA ALA A 141 4.88 -4.11 16.86
C ALA A 141 5.91 -3.03 16.48
N ALA A 142 7.06 -3.01 17.17
CA ALA A 142 8.19 -2.21 16.75
C ALA A 142 8.61 -2.66 15.34
N GLY A 143 8.19 -1.93 14.31
CA GLY A 143 8.44 -2.31 12.91
C GLY A 143 7.27 -2.12 11.94
N GLN A 144 6.14 -1.52 12.34
CA GLN A 144 5.09 -1.10 11.42
C GLN A 144 4.94 0.43 11.41
N LEU A 145 4.81 1.02 10.22
CA LEU A 145 4.59 2.44 9.99
C LEU A 145 3.36 2.62 9.09
N ASP A 146 2.24 2.99 9.69
CA ASP A 146 1.06 3.42 8.95
C ASP A 146 1.20 4.91 8.59
N LEU A 147 1.49 5.19 7.32
CA LEU A 147 1.74 6.55 6.86
C LEU A 147 0.52 7.46 6.99
N MET A 148 -0.70 6.92 6.86
CA MET A 148 -1.92 7.72 7.00
C MET A 148 -2.03 8.28 8.42
N VAL A 149 -1.70 7.47 9.42
CA VAL A 149 -1.67 7.91 10.83
C VAL A 149 -0.48 8.83 11.08
N HIS A 150 0.69 8.49 10.53
CA HIS A 150 1.92 9.27 10.68
C HIS A 150 1.78 10.71 10.18
N VAL A 151 1.26 10.89 8.96
CA VAL A 151 1.11 12.22 8.35
C VAL A 151 -0.18 12.94 8.76
N GLY A 152 -1.21 12.18 9.15
CA GLY A 152 -2.52 12.73 9.54
C GLY A 152 -2.61 13.14 11.01
N GLY A 153 -1.82 12.53 11.90
CA GLY A 153 -1.94 12.72 13.34
C GLY A 153 -3.36 12.40 13.83
N ASP A 154 -3.94 13.31 14.61
CA ASP A 154 -5.32 13.23 15.10
C ASP A 154 -6.36 13.78 14.08
N GLY A 155 -5.92 14.18 12.90
CA GLY A 155 -6.78 14.67 11.84
C GLY A 155 -7.72 13.60 11.26
N ALA A 156 -8.67 14.05 10.45
CA ALA A 156 -9.54 13.13 9.71
C ALA A 156 -8.69 12.24 8.80
N ARG A 157 -9.00 10.94 8.80
CA ARG A 157 -8.33 9.97 7.92
C ARG A 157 -8.74 10.23 6.47
N VAL A 158 -7.75 10.37 5.60
CA VAL A 158 -7.96 10.65 4.17
C VAL A 158 -7.56 9.48 3.30
N HIS A 159 -8.13 9.42 2.10
CA HIS A 159 -7.75 8.41 1.12
C HIS A 159 -6.32 8.68 0.59
N LEU A 160 -5.59 7.61 0.21
CA LEU A 160 -4.25 7.75 -0.37
C LEU A 160 -4.25 8.70 -1.57
N ALA A 161 -5.24 8.57 -2.46
CA ALA A 161 -5.37 9.42 -3.64
C ALA A 161 -5.60 10.90 -3.31
N GLU A 162 -6.30 11.19 -2.22
CA GLU A 162 -6.53 12.56 -1.74
C GLU A 162 -5.22 13.20 -1.28
N TYR A 163 -4.45 12.48 -0.46
CA TYR A 163 -3.15 12.95 -0.01
C TYR A 163 -2.14 13.07 -1.16
N CYS A 164 -2.12 12.08 -2.06
CA CYS A 164 -1.27 12.09 -3.25
C CYS A 164 -1.59 13.26 -4.18
N ALA A 165 -2.87 13.61 -4.36
CA ALA A 165 -3.27 14.76 -5.17
C ALA A 165 -2.68 16.08 -4.63
N ALA A 166 -2.63 16.26 -3.30
CA ALA A 166 -2.03 17.43 -2.68
C ALA A 166 -0.52 17.57 -2.98
N LEU A 167 0.18 16.44 -3.13
CA LEU A 167 1.60 16.38 -3.48
C LEU A 167 1.85 16.27 -4.99
N ARG A 168 0.79 16.19 -5.79
CA ARG A 168 0.81 15.90 -7.24
C ARG A 168 1.53 14.58 -7.57
N ILE A 169 1.33 13.56 -6.73
CA ILE A 169 1.77 12.18 -6.93
C ILE A 169 0.69 11.42 -7.71
N PRO A 170 1.02 10.64 -8.75
CA PRO A 170 0.07 9.74 -9.40
C PRO A 170 -0.45 8.69 -8.41
N ALA A 171 -1.77 8.52 -8.31
CA ALA A 171 -2.39 7.50 -7.45
C ALA A 171 -3.69 6.98 -8.07
N LYS A 172 -4.03 5.71 -7.77
CA LYS A 172 -5.27 5.04 -8.25
C LYS A 172 -5.53 5.19 -9.76
N VAL A 173 -4.47 5.15 -10.57
CA VAL A 173 -4.51 5.39 -12.03
C VAL A 173 -5.25 4.28 -12.78
N VAL A 174 -5.16 3.04 -12.28
CA VAL A 174 -5.67 1.85 -12.99
C VAL A 174 -7.18 1.70 -12.81
N ALA A 175 -7.66 1.82 -11.57
CA ALA A 175 -9.07 1.61 -11.24
C ALA A 175 -9.44 2.34 -9.95
N ALA A 176 -10.71 2.73 -9.85
CA ALA A 176 -11.29 3.19 -8.60
C ALA A 176 -11.34 2.03 -7.57
N PRO A 177 -11.27 2.31 -6.25
CA PRO A 177 -11.29 1.27 -5.22
C PRO A 177 -12.50 0.31 -5.30
N THR A 178 -13.65 0.81 -5.75
CA THR A 178 -14.88 0.00 -5.90
C THR A 178 -14.85 -0.96 -7.08
N ALA A 179 -13.92 -0.78 -8.02
CA ALA A 179 -13.83 -1.57 -9.25
C ALA A 179 -12.90 -2.79 -9.14
N VAL A 180 -12.02 -2.86 -8.13
CA VAL A 180 -11.05 -3.96 -7.97
C VAL A 180 -11.76 -5.31 -7.83
N SER A 181 -12.84 -5.39 -7.06
CA SER A 181 -13.63 -6.62 -6.95
C SER A 181 -14.22 -7.06 -8.30
N GLY A 182 -14.54 -6.12 -9.19
CA GLY A 182 -14.99 -6.40 -10.54
C GLY A 182 -13.87 -6.97 -11.43
N LEU A 183 -12.65 -6.41 -11.32
CA LEU A 183 -11.47 -6.92 -12.02
C LEU A 183 -11.11 -8.35 -11.62
N ILE A 184 -11.20 -8.65 -10.31
CA ILE A 184 -11.00 -10.00 -9.79
C ILE A 184 -12.08 -10.94 -10.35
N ALA A 185 -13.36 -10.55 -10.28
CA ALA A 185 -14.48 -11.36 -10.75
C ALA A 185 -14.41 -11.66 -12.26
N SER A 186 -13.89 -10.71 -13.05
CA SER A 186 -13.70 -10.87 -14.50
C SER A 186 -12.37 -11.54 -14.88
N GLY A 187 -11.56 -11.95 -13.90
CA GLY A 187 -10.26 -12.57 -14.15
C GLY A 187 -9.19 -11.64 -14.75
N ASN A 188 -9.36 -10.32 -14.63
CA ASN A 188 -8.40 -9.33 -15.14
C ASN A 188 -7.22 -9.13 -14.18
N TRP A 189 -6.51 -10.22 -13.88
CA TRP A 189 -5.48 -10.29 -12.84
C TRP A 189 -4.26 -9.40 -13.11
N SER A 190 -3.94 -9.15 -14.38
CA SER A 190 -2.91 -8.17 -14.75
C SER A 190 -3.25 -6.76 -14.26
N LEU A 191 -4.53 -6.37 -14.33
CA LEU A 191 -5.01 -5.08 -13.81
C LEU A 191 -5.08 -5.08 -12.28
N VAL A 192 -5.48 -6.19 -11.66
CA VAL A 192 -5.47 -6.33 -10.18
C VAL A 192 -4.05 -6.13 -9.65
N GLN A 193 -3.06 -6.80 -10.24
CA GLN A 193 -1.66 -6.59 -9.90
C GLN A 193 -1.24 -5.13 -10.14
N ALA A 194 -1.65 -4.53 -11.26
CA ALA A 194 -1.29 -3.15 -11.57
C ALA A 194 -1.89 -2.12 -10.59
N VAL A 195 -3.08 -2.37 -10.05
CA VAL A 195 -3.66 -1.55 -8.96
C VAL A 195 -2.75 -1.60 -7.75
N CYS A 196 -2.45 -2.80 -7.26
CA CYS A 196 -1.66 -3.02 -6.05
C CYS A 196 -0.23 -2.44 -6.19
N GLU A 197 0.43 -2.69 -7.33
CA GLU A 197 1.73 -2.08 -7.66
C GLU A 197 1.66 -0.55 -7.67
N GLY A 198 0.61 0.03 -8.26
CA GLY A 198 0.40 1.47 -8.32
C GLY A 198 0.25 2.10 -6.93
N ASP A 199 -0.45 1.45 -6.01
CA ASP A 199 -0.61 1.93 -4.64
C ASP A 199 0.69 1.82 -3.82
N VAL A 200 1.50 0.78 -4.03
CA VAL A 200 2.85 0.69 -3.46
C VAL A 200 3.73 1.83 -3.95
N LEU A 201 3.73 2.11 -5.26
CA LEU A 201 4.51 3.22 -5.83
C LEU A 201 4.04 4.57 -5.29
N SER A 202 2.74 4.77 -5.14
CA SER A 202 2.16 6.01 -4.59
C SER A 202 2.52 6.18 -3.12
N THR A 203 2.37 5.13 -2.33
CA THR A 203 2.73 5.09 -0.90
C THR A 203 4.23 5.31 -0.70
N ALA A 204 5.07 4.73 -1.56
CA ALA A 204 6.51 4.94 -1.56
C ALA A 204 6.87 6.40 -1.85
N ALA A 205 6.20 7.03 -2.81
CA ALA A 205 6.40 8.44 -3.09
C ALA A 205 6.06 9.30 -1.86
N VAL A 206 4.95 9.01 -1.18
CA VAL A 206 4.59 9.69 0.07
C VAL A 206 5.68 9.52 1.12
N LEU A 207 6.18 8.30 1.35
CA LEU A 207 7.30 8.06 2.28
C LEU A 207 8.51 8.94 1.92
N LEU A 208 8.92 8.95 0.65
CA LEU A 208 10.06 9.73 0.18
C LEU A 208 9.91 11.24 0.40
N TYR A 209 8.67 11.78 0.31
CA TYR A 209 8.40 13.17 0.66
C TYR A 209 8.54 13.44 2.17
N GLN A 210 8.29 12.45 3.03
CA GLN A 210 8.40 12.59 4.48
C GLN A 210 9.84 12.45 4.99
N LEU A 211 10.70 11.66 4.33
CA LEU A 211 12.06 11.37 4.83
C LEU A 211 12.89 12.62 5.17
N PRO A 212 12.89 13.72 4.37
CA PRO A 212 13.62 14.94 4.73
C PRO A 212 13.14 15.62 6.03
N CYS A 213 11.91 15.37 6.48
CA CYS A 213 11.39 15.88 7.75
C CYS A 213 11.92 15.10 8.97
N HIS A 214 12.56 13.94 8.75
CA HIS A 214 12.98 13.01 9.80
C HIS A 214 14.47 12.69 9.79
N PHE A 215 15.12 12.87 8.64
CA PHE A 215 16.52 12.51 8.45
C PHE A 215 17.28 13.68 7.82
N ASP A 216 18.16 14.30 8.60
CA ASP A 216 19.03 15.36 8.13
C ASP A 216 19.86 14.86 6.94
N GLY A 217 19.86 15.65 5.86
CA GLY A 217 20.58 15.33 4.64
C GLY A 217 19.90 14.33 3.70
N ALA A 218 18.69 13.83 4.00
CA ALA A 218 17.97 12.94 3.10
C ALA A 218 17.68 13.58 1.73
N ARG A 219 18.20 12.98 0.66
CA ARG A 219 18.13 13.52 -0.70
C ARG A 219 16.96 12.92 -1.48
N SER A 220 15.74 13.35 -1.16
CA SER A 220 14.51 12.73 -1.69
C SER A 220 14.29 12.95 -3.19
N LEU A 221 14.75 14.05 -3.80
CA LEU A 221 14.49 14.30 -5.22
C LEU A 221 15.05 13.21 -6.15
N GLY A 222 16.31 12.80 -5.94
CA GLY A 222 16.92 11.73 -6.73
C GLY A 222 16.16 10.40 -6.58
N ALA A 223 15.67 10.11 -5.38
CA ALA A 223 14.86 8.93 -5.11
C ALA A 223 13.47 9.02 -5.75
N LEU A 224 12.81 10.19 -5.69
CA LEU A 224 11.52 10.43 -6.35
C LEU A 224 11.63 10.27 -7.87
N LEU A 225 12.70 10.81 -8.48
CA LEU A 225 12.98 10.62 -9.91
C LEU A 225 13.25 9.15 -10.27
N SER A 226 13.93 8.42 -9.38
CA SER A 226 14.19 6.98 -9.54
C SER A 226 12.92 6.15 -9.41
N LEU A 227 12.03 6.51 -8.48
CA LEU A 227 10.72 5.88 -8.29
C LEU A 227 9.81 6.14 -9.50
N ALA A 228 9.79 7.37 -9.99
CA ALA A 228 9.06 7.73 -11.20
C ALA A 228 9.57 6.95 -12.42
N ARG A 229 10.89 6.79 -12.55
CA ARG A 229 11.50 5.93 -13.58
C ARG A 229 11.11 4.46 -13.42
N LEU A 230 11.12 3.94 -12.19
CA LEU A 230 10.75 2.55 -11.91
C LEU A 230 9.30 2.27 -12.34
N GLY A 231 8.37 3.17 -12.01
CA GLY A 231 6.98 3.08 -12.46
C GLY A 231 6.83 3.21 -13.98
N ALA A 232 7.52 4.18 -14.58
CA ALA A 232 7.50 4.40 -16.03
C ALA A 232 8.10 3.25 -16.84
N ALA A 233 9.08 2.53 -16.30
CA ALA A 233 9.72 1.40 -16.99
C ALA A 233 8.80 0.18 -17.14
N ARG A 234 7.68 0.11 -16.39
CA ARG A 234 6.68 -0.96 -16.47
C ARG A 234 5.70 -0.70 -17.61
N MET A 235 6.20 -0.59 -18.85
CA MET A 235 5.42 -0.18 -20.03
C MET A 235 4.21 -1.10 -20.32
N ASP A 236 4.21 -2.32 -19.79
CA ASP A 236 3.09 -3.27 -19.81
C ASP A 236 1.93 -2.88 -18.85
N ARG A 237 2.14 -1.88 -17.99
CA ARG A 237 1.20 -1.48 -16.94
C ARG A 237 0.50 -0.17 -17.26
N PRO A 238 -0.82 -0.04 -16.99
CA PRO A 238 -1.57 1.19 -17.30
C PRO A 238 -1.10 2.42 -16.54
N TYR A 239 -0.46 2.26 -15.38
CA TYR A 239 0.06 3.38 -14.59
C TYR A 239 1.34 3.99 -15.16
N ALA A 240 2.05 3.30 -16.08
CA ALA A 240 3.39 3.71 -16.52
C ALA A 240 3.43 5.12 -17.11
N GLY A 241 2.43 5.47 -17.95
CA GLY A 241 2.33 6.80 -18.54
C GLY A 241 2.17 7.91 -17.50
N ALA A 242 1.44 7.65 -16.41
CA ALA A 242 1.26 8.62 -15.33
C ALA A 242 2.56 8.85 -14.55
N PHE A 243 3.34 7.80 -14.30
CA PHE A 243 4.66 7.92 -13.66
C PHE A 243 5.70 8.58 -14.58
N ALA A 244 5.64 8.36 -15.89
CA ALA A 244 6.47 9.08 -16.86
C ALA A 244 6.15 10.59 -16.87
N ALA A 245 4.86 10.94 -16.88
CA ALA A 245 4.41 12.34 -16.80
C ALA A 245 4.85 13.00 -15.48
N TRP A 246 4.76 12.26 -14.37
CA TRP A 246 5.20 12.75 -13.06
C TRP A 246 6.72 12.94 -13.00
N GLN A 247 7.52 12.06 -13.61
CA GLN A 247 8.96 12.24 -13.74
C GLN A 247 9.30 13.56 -14.43
N ALA A 248 8.67 13.83 -15.58
CA ALA A 248 8.87 15.08 -16.33
C ALA A 248 8.50 16.31 -15.49
N GLU A 249 7.40 16.21 -14.73
CA GLU A 249 6.95 17.26 -13.83
C GLU A 249 7.94 17.53 -12.68
N LEU A 250 8.51 16.49 -12.06
CA LEU A 250 9.54 16.63 -11.02
C LEU A 250 10.77 17.38 -11.54
N VAL A 251 11.24 17.03 -12.75
CA VAL A 251 12.37 17.72 -13.40
C VAL A 251 12.04 19.19 -13.63
N ARG A 252 10.86 19.50 -14.21
CA ARG A 252 10.44 20.88 -14.47
C ARG A 252 10.41 21.74 -13.20
N ARG A 253 9.87 21.20 -12.10
CA ARG A 253 9.80 21.92 -10.82
C ARG A 253 11.19 22.26 -10.28
N GLU A 254 12.10 21.29 -10.30
CA GLU A 254 13.44 21.53 -9.79
C GLU A 254 14.21 22.54 -10.65
N SER A 255 14.12 22.43 -11.97
CA SER A 255 14.71 23.42 -12.87
C SER A 255 14.17 24.83 -12.62
N GLY A 256 12.85 24.96 -12.39
CA GLY A 256 12.24 26.24 -12.03
C GLY A 256 12.80 26.84 -10.74
N ARG A 257 12.91 26.03 -9.68
CA ARG A 257 13.47 26.46 -8.38
C ARG A 257 14.92 26.94 -8.49
N VAL A 258 15.74 26.27 -9.30
CA VAL A 258 17.13 26.68 -9.54
C VAL A 258 17.19 28.03 -10.24
N VAL A 259 16.34 28.26 -11.26
CA VAL A 259 16.27 29.55 -11.96
C VAL A 259 15.83 30.67 -11.01
N GLU A 260 14.81 30.45 -10.19
CA GLU A 260 14.34 31.42 -9.20
C GLU A 260 15.43 31.76 -8.17
N ALA A 261 16.14 30.75 -7.65
CA ALA A 261 17.23 30.94 -6.70
C ALA A 261 18.39 31.73 -7.33
N LEU A 262 18.75 31.46 -8.58
CA LEU A 262 19.78 32.21 -9.30
C LEU A 262 19.35 33.66 -9.56
N ALA A 263 18.08 33.90 -9.88
CA ALA A 263 17.56 35.25 -10.06
C ALA A 263 17.62 36.06 -8.76
N ALA A 264 17.30 35.44 -7.61
CA ALA A 264 17.35 36.08 -6.30
C ALA A 264 18.78 36.39 -5.80
N LEU A 265 19.81 35.73 -6.33
CA LEU A 265 21.22 36.02 -6.02
C LEU A 265 21.81 37.18 -6.83
N HIS A 266 21.15 37.58 -7.92
CA HIS A 266 21.63 38.62 -8.85
C HIS A 266 20.74 39.88 -8.87
N GLY A 267 19.70 39.96 -8.03
CA GLY A 267 18.83 41.13 -7.86
C GLY A 267 18.91 41.67 -6.45
#